data_AF-A0A919HTY6-F1
#
_entry.id   AF-A0A919HTY6-F1
#
_cell.length_a   1.000
_cell.length_b   1.000
_cell.length_c   1.000
_cell.angle_alpha   90.00
_cell.angle_beta   90.00
_cell.angle_gamma   90.00
#
_symmetry.space_group_name_H-M   'P 1'
#
loop_
_entity.id
_entity.type
_entity.pdbx_description
1 polymer ?
#
loop_
_entity_poly.entity_id
_entity_poly.type
_entity_poly.pdbx_seq_one_letter_code
_entity_poly.pdbx_strand_id
1 'polypeptide(L)' 'MSEITETHTAWVPPPFPPQGRLPGRALQVGQNCHQQNSDERRYHRELCRLPDVAWSRRAARRCTSACFSTVPAIT' A
#
# COMPACT_ATOMS: atom_id res chain seq x y z
N MET A 1 -28.47 -24.22 7.12
CA MET A 1 -27.81 -22.92 7.35
C MET A 1 -27.19 -23.00 8.73
N SER A 2 -25.86 -22.94 8.83
CA SER A 2 -25.19 -22.93 10.13
C SER A 2 -25.42 -21.58 10.80
N GLU A 3 -25.93 -21.61 12.02
CA GLU A 3 -26.16 -20.45 12.87
C GLU A 3 -24.80 -19.89 13.30
N ILE A 4 -24.47 -18.69 12.83
CA ILE A 4 -23.23 -18.00 13.21
C ILE A 4 -23.47 -17.34 14.56
N THR A 5 -23.15 -18.05 15.64
CA THR A 5 -23.10 -17.46 16.99
C THR A 5 -21.76 -16.73 17.18
N GLU A 6 -21.52 -15.68 16.39
CA GLU A 6 -20.41 -14.77 16.64
C GLU A 6 -20.90 -13.60 17.50
N THR A 7 -20.76 -13.76 18.82
CA THR A 7 -20.83 -12.63 19.75
C THR A 7 -19.59 -11.77 19.56
N HIS A 8 -19.59 -10.93 18.52
CA HIS A 8 -18.53 -9.95 18.34
C HIS A 8 -18.56 -8.93 19.48
N THR A 9 -17.45 -8.80 20.19
CA THR A 9 -17.21 -7.71 21.12
C THR A 9 -17.23 -6.39 20.33
N ALA A 10 -18.36 -5.67 20.40
CA ALA A 10 -18.48 -4.35 19.80
C ALA A 10 -17.72 -3.34 20.67
N TRP A 11 -16.59 -2.85 20.17
CA TRP A 11 -15.83 -1.78 20.82
C TRP A 11 -16.43 -0.43 20.46
N VAL A 12 -16.55 0.46 21.45
CA VAL A 12 -16.93 1.84 21.20
C VAL A 12 -15.84 2.50 20.35
N PRO A 13 -16.19 3.16 19.23
CA PRO A 13 -15.19 3.80 18.38
C PRO A 13 -14.51 4.95 19.13
N PRO A 14 -13.21 5.19 18.86
CA PRO A 14 -12.52 6.33 19.47
C PRO A 14 -13.14 7.65 18.99
N PRO A 15 -13.09 8.71 19.83
CA PRO A 15 -13.60 10.03 19.45
C PRO A 15 -12.93 10.54 18.17
N PHE A 16 -13.66 11.32 17.40
CA PHE A 16 -13.15 11.86 16.14
C PHE A 16 -12.15 13.01 16.41
N PRO A 17 -10.97 13.00 15.75
CA PRO A 17 -9.97 14.04 15.97
C PRO A 17 -10.42 15.39 15.38
N PRO A 18 -10.22 16.53 16.09
CA PRO A 18 -10.61 17.86 15.59
C PRO A 18 -9.97 18.23 14.25
N GLN A 19 -8.75 17.76 13.99
CA GLN A 19 -7.99 18.03 12.77
C GLN A 19 -8.38 17.12 11.59
N GLY A 20 -9.32 16.19 11.80
CA GLY A 20 -9.67 15.17 10.82
C GLY A 20 -8.65 14.02 10.75
N ARG A 21 -8.85 13.11 9.79
CA ARG A 21 -8.03 11.90 9.61
C ARG A 21 -7.17 11.92 8.34
N LEU A 22 -7.21 13.02 7.59
CA LEU A 22 -6.42 13.15 6.37
C LEU A 22 -4.95 13.40 6.72
N PRO A 23 -4.01 12.83 5.95
CA PRO A 23 -2.59 13.02 6.21
C PRO A 23 -2.18 14.48 5.99
N GLY A 24 -1.62 15.11 7.02
CA GLY A 24 -1.13 16.49 6.95
C GLY A 24 0.34 16.63 6.52
N ARG A 25 1.03 15.53 6.24
CA ARG A 25 2.46 15.53 5.90
C ARG A 25 2.73 14.66 4.68
N ALA A 26 3.36 15.23 3.66
CA ALA A 26 3.76 14.51 2.45
C ALA A 26 4.67 13.31 2.75
N LEU A 27 5.54 13.41 3.77
CA LEU A 27 6.39 12.31 4.21
C LEU A 27 5.59 11.07 4.65
N GLN A 28 4.49 11.29 5.38
CA GLN A 28 3.62 10.19 5.83
C GLN A 28 2.92 9.52 4.65
N VAL A 29 2.46 10.31 3.67
CA VAL A 29 1.89 9.77 2.43
C VAL A 29 2.93 8.94 1.68
N GLY A 30 4.16 9.44 1.54
CA GLY A 30 5.25 8.72 0.89
C GLY A 30 5.61 7.41 1.61
N GLN A 31 5.63 7.41 2.94
CA GLN A 31 5.84 6.19 3.73
C GLN A 31 4.71 5.17 3.53
N ASN A 32 3.45 5.62 3.49
CA ASN A 32 2.31 4.76 3.22
C ASN A 32 2.40 4.14 1.83
N CYS A 33 2.69 4.94 0.79
CA CYS A 33 2.89 4.44 -0.57
C CYS A 33 4.05 3.43 -0.65
N HIS A 34 5.13 3.68 0.09
CA HIS A 34 6.26 2.76 0.15
C HIS A 34 5.88 1.40 0.75
N GLN A 35 5.06 1.42 1.81
CA GLN A 35 4.56 0.21 2.45
C GLN A 35 3.58 -0.53 1.55
N GLN A 36 2.65 0.17 0.89
CA GLN A 36 1.69 -0.42 -0.04
C GLN A 36 2.39 -1.16 -1.20
N ASN A 37 3.52 -0.63 -1.66
CA ASN A 37 4.29 -1.22 -2.76
C ASN A 37 5.33 -2.25 -2.29
N SER A 38 5.28 -2.74 -1.04
CA SER A 38 6.32 -3.63 -0.49
C SER A 38 6.49 -4.91 -1.28
N ASP A 39 5.39 -5.54 -1.67
CA ASP A 39 5.39 -6.85 -2.32
C ASP A 39 5.85 -6.75 -3.77
N GLU A 40 5.42 -5.71 -4.49
CA GLU A 40 5.93 -5.40 -5.83
C GLU A 40 7.44 -5.14 -5.81
N ARG A 41 7.91 -4.36 -4.84
CA ARG A 41 9.35 -4.12 -4.64
C ARG A 41 10.10 -5.40 -4.33
N ARG A 42 9.52 -6.29 -3.52
CA ARG A 42 10.12 -7.60 -3.20
C ARG A 42 10.23 -8.45 -4.46
N TYR A 43 9.14 -8.58 -5.20
CA TYR A 43 9.11 -9.29 -6.48
C TYR A 43 10.18 -8.75 -7.45
N HIS A 44 10.28 -7.44 -7.63
CA HIS A 44 11.31 -6.83 -8.46
C HIS A 44 12.75 -7.14 -8.00
N ARG A 45 13.01 -7.16 -6.69
CA ARG A 45 14.32 -7.57 -6.17
C ARG A 45 14.65 -9.01 -6.50
N GLU A 46 13.65 -9.90 -6.45
CA GLU A 46 13.80 -11.31 -6.80
C GLU A 46 14.05 -11.46 -8.32
N LEU A 47 13.32 -10.72 -9.16
CA LEU A 47 13.53 -10.68 -10.61
C LEU A 47 14.95 -10.23 -11.02
N CYS A 48 15.48 -9.21 -10.35
CA CYS A 48 16.83 -8.69 -10.63
C CYS A 48 17.94 -9.69 -10.27
N ARG A 49 17.65 -10.68 -9.42
CA ARG A 49 18.61 -11.73 -9.06
C ARG A 49 18.64 -12.90 -10.05
N LEU A 50 17.68 -12.97 -10.97
CA LEU A 50 17.64 -14.04 -11.96
C LEU A 50 18.68 -13.80 -13.07
N PRO A 51 19.31 -14.86 -13.60
CA PRO A 51 20.38 -14.74 -14.59
C PRO A 51 19.88 -14.29 -15.98
N ASP A 52 18.58 -14.43 -16.27
CA ASP A 52 18.00 -14.02 -17.56
C ASP A 52 17.53 -12.55 -17.56
N VAL A 53 18.40 -11.68 -18.06
CA VAL A 53 18.20 -10.23 -18.16
C VAL A 53 17.09 -9.81 -19.15
N ALA A 54 16.61 -10.71 -20.02
CA ALA A 54 15.58 -10.39 -21.01
C ALA A 54 14.17 -10.55 -20.43
N TRP A 55 13.96 -11.54 -19.56
CA TRP A 55 12.70 -11.72 -18.82
C TRP A 55 12.53 -10.65 -17.73
N SER A 56 13.58 -10.39 -16.95
CA SER A 56 13.53 -9.39 -15.87
C SER A 56 13.21 -7.98 -16.38
N ARG A 57 13.70 -7.60 -17.57
CA ARG A 57 13.39 -6.30 -18.21
C ARG A 57 11.97 -6.17 -18.75
N ARG A 58 11.29 -7.29 -19.03
CA ARG A 58 9.91 -7.30 -19.56
C ARG A 58 8.89 -7.41 -18.44
N ALA A 59 9.19 -8.18 -17.40
CA ALA A 59 8.40 -8.29 -16.18
C ALA A 59 8.36 -6.97 -15.40
N ALA A 60 9.50 -6.26 -15.26
CA ALA A 60 9.57 -4.98 -14.54
C ALA A 60 8.78 -3.82 -15.20
N ARG A 61 8.44 -3.91 -16.49
CA ARG A 61 7.66 -2.86 -17.21
C ARG A 61 6.15 -3.03 -17.07
N ARG A 62 5.67 -4.20 -16.60
CA ARG A 62 4.23 -4.51 -16.47
C ARG A 62 3.69 -4.30 -15.06
N CYS A 63 4.55 -4.11 -14.08
CA CYS A 63 4.16 -3.67 -12.74
C CYS A 63 4.20 -2.14 -12.70
N THR A 64 3.08 -1.50 -12.99
CA THR A 64 2.89 -0.07 -12.77
C THR A 64 2.21 0.12 -11.42
N SER A 65 2.99 0.43 -10.38
CA SER A 65 2.43 0.74 -9.06
C SER A 65 1.45 1.92 -9.17
N ALA A 66 0.21 1.72 -8.73
CA ALA A 66 -0.85 2.73 -8.79
C ALA A 66 -0.59 3.94 -7.88
N CYS A 67 0.34 3.84 -6.92
CA CYS A 67 0.53 4.88 -5.90
C CYS A 67 1.42 6.06 -6.31
N PHE A 68 2.07 6.02 -7.48
CA PHE A 68 3.00 7.10 -7.88
C PHE A 68 2.33 8.28 -8.61
N SER A 69 1.07 8.15 -9.03
CA SER A 69 0.46 9.10 -9.99
C SER A 69 -0.42 10.18 -9.37
N THR A 70 -0.64 10.23 -8.05
CA THR A 70 -1.56 11.24 -7.49
C THR A 70 -1.25 11.54 -6.02
N VAL A 71 -0.09 12.13 -5.73
CA VAL A 71 0.05 12.97 -4.54
C VAL A 71 -0.33 14.38 -5.00
N PRO A 72 -1.55 14.89 -4.70
CA PRO A 72 -1.84 16.28 -4.96
C PRO A 72 -0.87 17.13 -4.12
N ALA A 73 -0.34 18.19 -4.73
CA ALA A 73 0.46 19.17 -4.03
C ALA A 73 -0.37 19.74 -2.87
N ILE A 74 -0.06 19.35 -1.64
CA ILE A 74 -0.58 20.00 -0.44
C ILE A 74 0.30 21.23 -0.24
N THR A 75 -0.14 22.36 -0.78
CA THR A 75 0.36 23.71 -0.45
C THR A 75 -0.37 24.27 0.75
#